data_AF-A0A353LLP7-F1
#
_entry.id   AF-A0A353LLP7-F1
#
_cell.length_a   1.000
_cell.length_b   1.000
_cell.length_c   1.000
_cell.angle_alpha   90.00
_cell.angle_beta   90.00
_cell.angle_gamma   90.00
#
_symmetry.space_group_name_H-M   'P 1'
#
loop_
_entity.id
_entity.type
_entity.pdbx_description
1 polymer ?
#
loop_
_entity_poly.entity_id
_entity_poly.type
_entity_poly.pdbx_seq_one_letter_code
_entity_poly.pdbx_strand_id
1 'polypeptide(L)'
;MAQSPHNAPDMTAEALQEMTSREVPNDTIVAKVNGQPVYVSELILLYEDLPPQYQQVPLQDIYEQLVARLIDRKLLATEAFRNQQLEDKETLRRAQFAVEDVVLTAFVSQKVNALLTEEALRADYAELTADMDGMEEVEARHILVRSREEAQALIKQIADG
;
A
#
# COMPACT_ATOMS: atom_id res chain seq x y z
N MET A 1 -8.01 -38.02 -14.90
CA MET A 1 -6.93 -37.86 -15.89
C MET A 1 -6.44 -36.42 -15.77
N ALA A 2 -5.33 -36.20 -15.06
CA ALA A 2 -4.72 -34.88 -14.91
C ALA A 2 -3.88 -34.58 -16.16
N GLN A 3 -4.23 -33.55 -16.91
CA GLN A 3 -3.43 -33.11 -18.06
C GLN A 3 -2.24 -32.29 -17.55
N SER A 4 -1.05 -32.67 -18.04
CA SER A 4 0.22 -31.99 -17.80
C SER A 4 0.16 -30.50 -18.16
N PRO A 5 0.87 -29.62 -17.42
CA PRO A 5 0.89 -28.19 -17.70
C PRO A 5 1.85 -27.96 -18.87
N HIS A 6 1.34 -27.65 -20.06
CA HIS A 6 2.20 -27.31 -21.21
C HIS A 6 1.73 -26.05 -21.94
N ASN A 7 1.21 -25.05 -21.23
CA ASN A 7 0.81 -23.81 -21.89
C ASN A 7 0.86 -22.55 -21.01
N ALA A 8 1.74 -22.52 -20.00
CA ALA A 8 2.16 -21.24 -19.43
C ALA A 8 3.16 -20.61 -20.40
N PRO A 9 2.99 -19.34 -20.83
CA PRO A 9 4.04 -18.65 -21.57
C PRO A 9 5.30 -18.63 -20.71
N ASP A 10 6.44 -18.97 -21.31
CA ASP A 10 7.75 -18.91 -20.66
C ASP A 10 8.08 -17.42 -20.45
N MET A 11 7.78 -16.92 -19.25
CA MET A 11 7.87 -15.50 -18.89
C MET A 11 9.33 -15.17 -18.55
N THR A 12 9.99 -14.35 -19.36
CA THR A 12 11.38 -13.95 -19.13
C THR A 12 11.50 -12.99 -17.95
N ALA A 13 12.69 -12.91 -17.36
CA ALA A 13 12.99 -12.00 -16.24
C ALA A 13 12.71 -10.51 -16.55
N GLU A 14 12.90 -10.10 -17.81
CA GLU A 14 12.54 -8.76 -18.29
C GLU A 14 11.02 -8.51 -18.26
N ALA A 15 10.21 -9.50 -18.67
CA ALA A 15 8.75 -9.37 -18.63
C ALA A 15 8.24 -9.27 -17.18
N LEU A 16 8.85 -10.00 -16.23
CA LEU A 16 8.52 -9.93 -14.80
C LEU A 16 8.90 -8.58 -14.17
N GLN A 17 9.96 -7.94 -14.66
CA GLN A 17 10.36 -6.58 -14.26
C GLN A 17 9.44 -5.51 -14.86
N GLU A 18 8.95 -5.69 -16.10
CA GLU A 18 7.95 -4.81 -16.71
C GLU A 18 6.58 -4.90 -16.02
N MET A 19 6.21 -6.08 -15.49
CA MET A 19 4.99 -6.26 -14.69
C MET A 19 4.96 -5.39 -13.44
N THR A 20 6.11 -5.19 -12.78
CA THR A 20 6.22 -4.30 -11.61
C THR A 20 6.35 -2.82 -11.99
N SER A 21 6.58 -2.52 -13.28
CA SER A 21 6.97 -1.18 -13.77
C SER A 21 5.88 -0.42 -14.56
N ARG A 22 4.63 -0.93 -14.59
CA ARG A 22 3.41 -0.30 -15.16
C ARG A 22 3.02 -0.64 -16.61
N GLU A 23 3.58 -1.67 -17.28
CA GLU A 23 3.27 -1.88 -18.71
C GLU A 23 2.73 -3.26 -19.12
N VAL A 24 2.49 -4.18 -18.18
CA VAL A 24 1.75 -5.42 -18.49
C VAL A 24 0.24 -5.20 -18.29
N PRO A 25 -0.59 -5.41 -19.33
CA PRO A 25 -2.03 -5.30 -19.18
C PRO A 25 -2.53 -6.24 -18.09
N ASN A 26 -3.34 -5.71 -17.18
CA ASN A 26 -3.97 -6.45 -16.08
C ASN A 26 -4.75 -7.71 -16.54
N ASP A 27 -5.14 -7.74 -17.81
CA ASP A 27 -5.89 -8.83 -18.47
C ASP A 27 -4.98 -9.91 -19.08
N THR A 28 -3.66 -9.84 -18.88
CA THR A 28 -2.73 -10.87 -19.33
C THR A 28 -2.96 -12.17 -18.57
N ILE A 29 -3.00 -13.30 -19.27
CA ILE A 29 -3.28 -14.63 -18.68
C ILE A 29 -1.97 -15.25 -18.18
N VAL A 30 -1.92 -15.61 -16.89
CA VAL A 30 -0.78 -16.30 -16.25
C VAL A 30 -0.97 -17.81 -16.15
N ALA A 31 -2.22 -18.29 -16.07
CA ALA A 31 -2.54 -19.71 -16.02
C ALA A 31 -3.98 -19.97 -16.48
N LYS A 32 -4.35 -21.26 -16.63
CA LYS A 32 -5.74 -21.69 -16.84
C LYS A 32 -6.12 -22.78 -15.86
N VAL A 33 -7.27 -22.64 -15.21
CA VAL A 33 -7.81 -23.58 -14.22
C VAL A 33 -9.20 -24.01 -14.67
N ASN A 34 -9.39 -25.30 -14.96
CA ASN A 34 -10.65 -25.84 -15.50
C ASN A 34 -11.18 -25.06 -16.73
N GLY A 35 -10.27 -24.60 -17.59
CA GLY A 35 -10.59 -23.79 -18.77
C GLY A 35 -10.83 -22.30 -18.49
N GLN A 36 -10.89 -21.86 -17.22
CA GLN A 36 -11.00 -20.46 -16.85
C GLN A 36 -9.62 -19.79 -16.82
N PRO A 37 -9.46 -18.60 -17.42
CA PRO A 37 -8.21 -17.85 -17.33
C PRO A 37 -7.94 -17.36 -15.90
N VAL A 38 -6.66 -17.32 -15.55
CA VAL A 38 -6.12 -16.67 -14.36
C VAL A 38 -5.30 -15.49 -14.84
N TYR A 39 -5.57 -14.29 -14.30
CA TYR A 39 -4.98 -13.05 -14.82
C TYR A 39 -3.84 -12.51 -13.96
N VAL A 40 -3.00 -11.67 -14.57
CA VAL A 40 -1.94 -10.92 -13.88
C VAL A 40 -2.51 -10.04 -12.77
N SER A 41 -3.65 -9.39 -12.99
CA SER A 41 -4.33 -8.60 -11.95
C SER A 41 -4.60 -9.40 -10.67
N GLU A 42 -4.99 -10.67 -10.80
CA GLU A 42 -5.23 -11.55 -9.64
C GLU A 42 -3.95 -11.94 -8.92
N LEU A 43 -2.84 -12.04 -9.66
CA LEU A 43 -1.52 -12.29 -9.09
C LEU A 43 -1.02 -11.08 -8.30
N ILE A 44 -1.23 -9.87 -8.82
CA ILE A 44 -0.86 -8.61 -8.16
C ILE A 44 -1.64 -8.48 -6.85
N LEU A 45 -2.96 -8.73 -6.86
CA LEU A 45 -3.77 -8.73 -5.63
C LEU A 45 -3.24 -9.73 -4.60
N LEU A 46 -2.85 -10.93 -5.04
CA LEU A 46 -2.28 -11.94 -4.14
C LEU A 46 -0.91 -11.52 -3.59
N TYR A 47 -0.11 -10.80 -4.37
CA TYR A 47 1.19 -10.26 -3.96
C TYR A 47 1.04 -9.13 -2.93
N GLU A 48 0.09 -8.22 -3.13
CA GLU A 48 -0.22 -7.12 -2.21
C GLU A 48 -0.73 -7.65 -0.84
N ASP A 49 -1.44 -8.77 -0.84
CA ASP A 49 -1.92 -9.45 0.38
C ASP A 49 -0.81 -10.17 1.18
N LEU A 50 0.42 -10.24 0.66
CA LEU A 50 1.52 -10.92 1.35
C LEU A 50 1.96 -10.16 2.62
N PRO A 51 2.41 -10.86 3.67
CA PRO A 51 3.05 -10.19 4.80
C PRO A 51 4.26 -9.36 4.36
N PRO A 52 4.57 -8.23 5.04
CA PRO A 52 5.62 -7.28 4.61
C PRO A 52 7.00 -7.92 4.36
N GLN A 53 7.35 -8.95 5.13
CA GLN A 53 8.60 -9.70 4.97
C GLN A 53 8.73 -10.42 3.61
N TYR A 54 7.61 -10.79 2.99
CA TYR A 54 7.58 -11.46 1.69
C TYR A 54 7.43 -10.46 0.53
N GLN A 55 6.88 -9.26 0.78
CA GLN A 55 6.82 -8.18 -0.22
C GLN A 55 8.19 -7.58 -0.54
N GLN A 56 9.20 -7.83 0.31
CA GLN A 56 10.59 -7.43 0.06
C GLN A 56 11.31 -8.36 -0.92
N VAL A 57 10.76 -9.56 -1.15
CA VAL A 57 11.32 -10.50 -2.10
C VAL A 57 10.88 -10.09 -3.51
N PRO A 58 11.82 -9.97 -4.47
CA PRO A 58 11.47 -9.62 -5.83
C PRO A 58 10.43 -10.58 -6.43
N LEU A 59 9.41 -10.06 -7.10
CA LEU A 59 8.27 -10.83 -7.62
C LEU A 59 8.74 -12.01 -8.49
N GLN A 60 9.79 -11.82 -9.30
CA GLN A 60 10.35 -12.85 -10.17
C GLN A 60 10.83 -14.10 -9.42
N ASP A 61 11.30 -13.95 -8.19
CA ASP A 61 11.86 -15.06 -7.40
C ASP A 61 10.75 -15.92 -6.78
N ILE A 62 9.56 -15.33 -6.60
CA ILE A 62 8.39 -15.96 -5.98
C ILE A 62 7.22 -16.15 -6.96
N TYR A 63 7.40 -15.77 -8.23
CA TYR A 63 6.36 -15.77 -9.25
C TYR A 63 5.70 -17.13 -9.41
N GLU A 64 6.49 -18.19 -9.64
CA GLU A 64 5.95 -19.54 -9.84
C GLU A 64 5.17 -20.04 -8.63
N GLN A 65 5.64 -19.73 -7.42
CA GLN A 65 4.99 -20.13 -6.17
C GLN A 65 3.68 -19.38 -5.97
N LEU A 66 3.62 -18.11 -6.35
CA LEU A 66 2.39 -17.32 -6.31
C LEU A 66 1.37 -17.77 -7.34
N VAL A 67 1.80 -18.10 -8.57
CA VAL A 67 0.92 -18.68 -9.59
C VAL A 67 0.35 -20.01 -9.10
N ALA A 68 1.18 -20.90 -8.53
CA ALA A 68 0.72 -22.16 -7.95
C ALA A 68 -0.31 -21.94 -6.82
N ARG A 69 -0.02 -21.02 -5.89
CA ARG A 69 -0.95 -20.66 -4.81
C ARG A 69 -2.27 -20.09 -5.33
N LEU A 70 -2.23 -19.28 -6.38
CA LEU A 70 -3.42 -18.71 -6.99
C LEU A 70 -4.28 -19.79 -7.67
N ILE A 71 -3.64 -20.77 -8.32
CA ILE A 71 -4.31 -21.94 -8.88
C ILE A 71 -5.02 -22.73 -7.78
N ASP A 72 -4.31 -23.07 -6.70
CA ASP A 72 -4.86 -23.83 -5.57
C ASP A 72 -6.06 -23.09 -4.94
N ARG A 73 -5.93 -21.78 -4.74
CA ARG A 73 -7.01 -20.93 -4.24
C ARG A 73 -8.26 -21.04 -5.13
N LYS A 74 -8.12 -20.93 -6.45
CA LYS A 74 -9.25 -21.01 -7.38
C LYS A 74 -9.88 -22.39 -7.40
N LEU A 75 -9.07 -23.45 -7.37
CA LEU A 75 -9.58 -24.83 -7.31
C LEU A 75 -10.42 -25.06 -6.06
N LEU A 76 -9.89 -24.67 -4.89
CA LEU A 76 -10.59 -24.82 -3.62
C LEU A 76 -11.87 -23.97 -3.56
N ALA A 77 -11.82 -22.73 -4.03
CA ALA A 77 -13.01 -21.87 -4.10
C ALA A 77 -14.08 -22.48 -5.01
N THR A 78 -13.68 -22.98 -6.19
CA THR A 78 -14.61 -23.62 -7.14
C THR A 78 -15.29 -24.83 -6.53
N GLU A 79 -14.53 -25.71 -5.87
CA GLU A 79 -15.09 -26.87 -5.18
C GLU A 79 -16.02 -26.48 -4.03
N ALA A 80 -15.66 -25.46 -3.25
CA ALA A 80 -16.48 -24.96 -2.16
C ALA A 80 -17.84 -24.43 -2.66
N PHE A 81 -17.85 -23.68 -3.76
CA PHE A 81 -19.09 -23.21 -4.40
C PHE A 81 -19.90 -24.37 -4.99
N ARG A 82 -19.24 -25.34 -5.65
CA ARG A 82 -19.92 -26.48 -6.28
C ARG A 82 -20.64 -27.37 -5.26
N ASN A 83 -20.07 -27.55 -4.08
CA ASN A 83 -20.61 -28.44 -3.05
C ASN A 83 -21.63 -27.75 -2.13
N GLN A 84 -21.94 -26.46 -2.32
CA GLN A 84 -22.84 -25.65 -1.48
C GLN A 84 -22.47 -25.71 0.03
N GLN A 85 -21.23 -26.05 0.35
CA GLN A 85 -20.79 -26.34 1.72
C GLN A 85 -20.66 -25.10 2.61
N LEU A 86 -20.75 -23.90 2.01
CA LEU A 86 -20.48 -22.61 2.65
C LEU A 86 -21.59 -21.57 2.39
N GLU A 87 -22.80 -22.01 2.06
CA GLU A 87 -23.97 -21.14 1.87
C GLU A 87 -24.70 -20.82 3.19
N ASP A 88 -24.07 -21.09 4.34
CA ASP A 88 -24.67 -20.73 5.62
C ASP A 88 -24.73 -19.21 5.79
N LYS A 89 -25.71 -18.74 6.57
CA LYS A 89 -25.98 -17.30 6.74
C LYS A 89 -24.80 -16.51 7.31
N GLU A 90 -23.95 -17.14 8.13
CA GLU A 90 -22.80 -16.45 8.70
C GLU A 90 -21.70 -16.26 7.66
N THR A 91 -21.38 -17.30 6.88
CA THR A 91 -20.39 -17.19 5.80
C THR A 91 -20.82 -16.16 4.75
N LEU A 92 -22.09 -16.18 4.31
CA LEU A 92 -22.61 -15.20 3.37
C LEU A 92 -22.58 -13.77 3.91
N ARG A 93 -22.89 -13.58 5.20
CA ARG A 93 -22.79 -12.26 5.86
C ARG A 93 -21.35 -11.75 5.86
N ARG A 94 -20.37 -12.60 6.17
CA ARG A 94 -18.95 -12.22 6.14
C ARG A 94 -18.45 -11.89 4.74
N ALA A 95 -18.87 -12.67 3.75
CA ALA A 95 -18.54 -12.39 2.35
C ALA A 95 -19.11 -11.03 1.91
N GLN A 96 -20.37 -10.74 2.25
CA GLN A 96 -21.00 -9.47 1.94
C GLN A 96 -20.30 -8.29 2.64
N PHE A 97 -19.96 -8.45 3.92
CA PHE A 97 -19.23 -7.42 4.68
C PHE A 97 -17.86 -7.12 4.05
N ALA A 98 -17.12 -8.15 3.63
CA ALA A 98 -15.84 -7.97 2.95
C ALA A 98 -15.98 -7.23 1.60
N VAL A 99 -17.07 -7.49 0.85
CA VAL A 99 -17.37 -6.75 -0.38
C VAL A 99 -17.65 -5.27 -0.08
N GLU A 100 -18.42 -4.98 0.97
CA GLU A 100 -18.72 -3.61 1.39
C GLU A 100 -17.46 -2.83 1.77
N ASP A 101 -16.55 -3.44 2.53
CA ASP A 101 -15.28 -2.83 2.94
C ASP A 101 -14.41 -2.44 1.74
N VAL A 102 -14.30 -3.33 0.73
CA VAL A 102 -13.54 -3.06 -0.50
C VAL A 102 -14.16 -1.91 -1.28
N VAL A 103 -15.49 -1.91 -1.44
CA VAL A 103 -16.22 -0.86 -2.16
C VAL A 103 -16.11 0.48 -1.45
N LEU A 104 -16.24 0.51 -0.12
CA LEU A 104 -16.12 1.71 0.69
C LEU A 104 -14.71 2.31 0.56
N THR A 105 -13.68 1.48 0.69
CA THR A 105 -12.28 1.92 0.58
C THR A 105 -12.00 2.51 -0.80
N ALA A 106 -12.48 1.86 -1.87
CA ALA A 106 -12.34 2.36 -3.23
C ALA A 106 -13.08 3.69 -3.44
N PHE A 107 -14.31 3.82 -2.92
CA PHE A 107 -15.10 5.04 -3.02
C PHE A 107 -14.43 6.23 -2.32
N VAL A 108 -13.97 6.05 -1.09
CA VAL A 108 -13.26 7.09 -0.34
C VAL A 108 -11.97 7.47 -1.05
N SER A 109 -11.17 6.50 -1.48
CA SER A 109 -9.91 6.75 -2.18
C SER A 109 -10.13 7.55 -3.47
N GLN A 110 -11.15 7.19 -4.27
CA GLN A 110 -11.48 7.91 -5.49
C GLN A 110 -11.92 9.36 -5.20
N LYS A 111 -12.73 9.56 -4.15
CA LYS A 111 -13.21 10.89 -3.76
C LYS A 111 -12.07 11.78 -3.27
N VAL A 112 -11.19 11.24 -2.43
CA VAL A 112 -10.02 11.98 -1.91
C VAL A 112 -9.05 12.30 -3.04
N ASN A 113 -8.71 11.34 -3.90
CA ASN A 113 -7.80 11.56 -5.02
C ASN A 113 -8.32 12.60 -6.01
N ALA A 114 -9.64 12.69 -6.20
CA ALA A 114 -10.25 13.72 -7.03
C ALA A 114 -10.13 15.14 -6.42
N LEU A 115 -9.96 15.26 -5.10
CA LEU A 115 -9.77 16.53 -4.40
C LEU A 115 -8.29 16.96 -4.35
N LEU A 116 -7.36 16.00 -4.46
CA LEU A 116 -5.92 16.24 -4.50
C LEU A 116 -5.48 16.77 -5.88
N THR A 117 -5.90 17.99 -6.22
CA THR A 117 -5.39 18.67 -7.42
C THR A 117 -4.08 19.38 -7.14
N GLU A 118 -3.32 19.68 -8.18
CA GLU A 118 -2.05 20.40 -8.06
C GLU A 118 -2.26 21.80 -7.46
N GLU A 119 -3.40 22.44 -7.78
CA GLU A 119 -3.79 23.74 -7.24
C GLU A 119 -4.11 23.65 -5.74
N ALA A 120 -4.88 22.65 -5.31
CA ALA A 120 -5.19 22.42 -3.90
C ALA A 120 -3.92 22.17 -3.10
N LEU A 121 -3.03 21.32 -3.61
CA LEU A 121 -1.75 21.02 -2.97
C LEU A 121 -0.86 22.25 -2.86
N ARG A 122 -0.79 23.08 -3.90
CA ARG A 122 0.01 24.32 -3.89
C ARG A 122 -0.58 25.36 -2.93
N ALA A 123 -1.90 25.45 -2.83
CA ALA A 123 -2.57 26.34 -1.90
C ALA A 123 -2.29 25.94 -0.44
N ASP A 124 -2.47 24.65 -0.11
CA ASP A 124 -2.18 24.13 1.23
C ASP A 124 -0.69 24.30 1.59
N TYR A 125 0.22 24.07 0.64
CA TYR A 125 1.65 24.31 0.86
C TYR A 125 1.95 25.79 1.14
N ALA A 126 1.34 26.71 0.38
CA ALA A 126 1.53 28.14 0.59
C ALA A 126 0.99 28.60 1.95
N GLU A 127 -0.16 28.09 2.38
CA GLU A 127 -0.71 28.34 3.72
C GLU A 127 0.21 27.81 4.82
N LEU A 128 0.68 26.57 4.69
CA LEU A 128 1.54 25.94 5.69
C LEU A 128 2.88 26.67 5.83
N THR A 129 3.44 27.16 4.71
CA THR A 129 4.73 27.86 4.68
C THR A 129 4.64 29.34 5.02
N ALA A 130 3.45 29.95 5.03
CA ALA A 130 3.27 31.38 5.26
C ALA A 130 3.74 31.83 6.66
N ASP A 131 3.57 30.98 7.66
CA ASP A 131 4.02 31.23 9.05
C ASP A 131 5.33 30.49 9.38
N MET A 132 5.86 29.72 8.42
CA MET A 132 7.18 29.10 8.55
C MET A 132 8.24 30.08 8.01
N ASP A 133 8.44 31.19 8.72
CA ASP A 133 9.73 31.88 8.64
C ASP A 133 10.77 30.82 9.00
N GLY A 134 11.56 30.39 8.01
CA GLY A 134 12.51 29.28 8.17
C GLY A 134 13.29 29.41 9.48
N MET A 135 13.63 28.27 10.10
CA MET A 135 14.17 28.24 11.47
C MET A 135 15.21 29.36 11.69
N GLU A 136 14.84 30.37 12.49
CA GLU A 136 15.77 31.41 12.89
C GLU A 136 16.82 30.78 13.80
N GLU A 137 18.02 30.56 13.27
CA GLU A 137 19.14 30.07 14.07
C GLU A 137 19.69 31.24 14.91
N VAL A 138 19.37 31.20 16.21
CA VAL A 138 19.89 32.14 17.21
C VAL A 138 20.99 31.49 18.05
N GLU A 139 22.21 32.02 17.97
CA GLU A 139 23.28 31.68 18.90
C GLU A 139 23.12 32.50 20.19
N ALA A 140 22.43 31.94 21.18
CA ALA A 140 22.19 32.58 22.48
C ALA A 140 23.06 31.98 23.59
N ARG A 141 23.51 32.82 24.51
CA ARG A 141 24.14 32.41 25.78
C ARG A 141 23.18 32.74 26.92
N HIS A 142 22.93 31.79 27.83
CA HIS A 142 22.06 32.02 28.99
C HIS A 142 22.83 31.92 30.31
N ILE A 143 22.35 32.64 31.33
CA ILE A 143 22.83 32.53 32.71
C ILE A 143 21.63 32.15 33.58
N LEU A 144 21.70 31.01 34.25
CA LEU A 144 20.64 30.52 35.14
C LEU A 144 20.98 30.85 36.60
N VAL A 145 20.03 31.48 37.31
CA VAL A 145 20.17 31.87 38.72
C VAL A 145 18.95 31.48 39.53
N ARG A 146 19.07 31.49 40.86
CA ARG A 146 18.06 30.91 41.76
C ARG A 146 16.91 31.85 42.07
N SER A 147 17.11 33.15 41.93
CA SER A 147 16.13 34.17 42.29
C SER A 147 16.00 35.25 41.22
N ARG A 148 14.85 35.93 41.22
CA ARG A 148 14.59 37.06 40.31
C ARG A 148 15.49 38.24 40.64
N GLU A 149 15.78 38.43 41.92
CA GLU A 149 16.63 39.51 42.43
C GLU A 149 18.06 39.36 41.91
N GLU A 150 18.60 38.13 41.94
CA GLU A 150 19.90 37.80 41.34
C GLU A 150 19.91 38.06 39.83
N ALA A 151 18.83 37.66 39.12
CA ALA A 151 18.73 37.87 37.67
C ALA A 151 18.72 39.37 37.30
N GLN A 152 17.96 40.18 38.03
CA GLN A 152 17.88 41.63 37.78
C GLN A 152 19.19 42.36 38.11
N ALA A 153 19.89 41.94 39.16
CA ALA A 153 21.20 42.49 39.51
C ALA A 153 22.23 42.20 38.40
N LEU A 154 22.26 40.97 37.88
CA LEU A 154 23.13 40.57 36.78
C LEU A 154 22.79 41.29 35.47
N ILE A 155 21.50 41.48 35.14
CA ILE A 155 21.10 42.27 33.96
C ILE A 155 21.65 43.70 34.04
N LYS A 156 21.58 44.34 35.21
CA LYS A 156 22.14 45.69 35.40
C LYS A 156 23.66 45.70 35.23
N GLN A 157 24.36 44.74 35.84
CA GLN A 157 25.81 44.62 35.70
C GLN A 157 26.26 44.41 34.25
N ILE A 158 25.57 43.54 33.50
CA ILE A 158 25.86 43.30 32.08
C ILE A 158 25.56 44.53 31.22
N ALA A 159 24.53 45.32 31.56
CA ALA A 159 24.19 46.54 30.84
C ALA A 159 25.16 47.69 31.10
N ASP A 160 25.80 47.73 32.27
CA ASP A 160 26.73 48.79 32.68
C ASP A 160 28.19 48.55 32.20
N GLY A 161 28.51 47.34 31.68
CA GLY A 161 29.80 46.99 31.08
C GLY A 161 30.66 46.04 31.91
#